data_AF-A0A660UWC3-F1
#
_entry.id   AF-A0A660UWC3-F1
#
_cell.length_a   1.000
_cell.length_b   1.000
_cell.length_c   1.000
_cell.angle_alpha   90.00
_cell.angle_beta   90.00
_cell.angle_gamma   90.00
#
_symmetry.space_group_name_H-M   'P 1'
#
loop_
_entity.id
_entity.type
_entity.pdbx_description
1 polymer ?
#
loop_
_entity_poly.entity_id
_entity_poly.type
_entity_poly.pdbx_seq_one_letter_code
_entity_poly.pdbx_strand_id
1 'polypeptide(L)' 'MTKKTYEWALEMARIGNRAVRKAQEENRRLGLPNVYSRNGRAYWELPDGTLTMTPPEMFTRPQGSGRKA' A
#
# COMPACT_ATOMS: atom_id res chain seq x y z
N MET A 1 -7.66 -18.61 23.51
CA MET A 1 -7.80 -18.92 22.07
C MET A 1 -7.99 -20.41 21.90
N THR A 2 -8.88 -20.84 21.00
CA THR A 2 -9.07 -22.26 20.67
C THR A 2 -8.28 -22.62 19.42
N LYS A 3 -7.92 -23.90 19.25
CA LYS A 3 -7.22 -24.39 18.04
C LYS A 3 -7.92 -23.96 16.74
N LYS A 4 -9.25 -24.10 16.69
CA LYS A 4 -10.09 -23.68 15.55
C LYS A 4 -9.96 -22.18 15.23
N THR A 5 -9.92 -21.31 16.24
CA THR A 5 -9.71 -19.86 16.00
C THR A 5 -8.34 -19.55 15.42
N TYR A 6 -7.30 -20.30 15.82
CA TYR A 6 -5.95 -20.12 15.29
C TYR A 6 -5.82 -20.62 13.84
N GLU A 7 -6.38 -21.78 13.53
CA GLU A 7 -6.39 -22.34 12.16
C GLU A 7 -7.11 -21.42 11.19
N TRP A 8 -8.27 -20.89 11.58
CA TRP A 8 -9.02 -19.91 10.79
C TRP A 8 -8.21 -18.62 10.57
N ALA A 9 -7.58 -18.08 11.62
CA ALA A 9 -6.75 -16.88 11.49
C ALA A 9 -5.57 -17.08 10.52
N LEU A 10 -4.92 -18.25 10.58
CA LEU A 10 -3.85 -18.61 9.64
C LEU A 10 -4.35 -18.71 8.20
N GLU A 11 -5.53 -19.29 7.99
CA GLU A 11 -6.14 -19.38 6.66
C GLU A 11 -6.45 -17.99 6.09
N MET A 12 -7.07 -17.12 6.90
CA MET A 12 -7.35 -15.74 6.50
C MET A 12 -6.07 -14.97 6.20
N ALA A 13 -5.02 -15.12 7.02
CA ALA A 13 -3.73 -14.50 6.76
C ALA A 13 -3.10 -15.00 5.44
N ARG A 14 -3.20 -16.30 5.13
CA ARG A 14 -2.72 -16.86 3.85
C ARG A 14 -3.47 -16.26 2.65
N ILE A 15 -4.80 -16.14 2.74
CA ILE A 15 -5.62 -15.55 1.67
C ILE A 15 -5.25 -14.08 1.48
N GLY A 16 -5.18 -13.31 2.57
CA GLY A 16 -4.81 -11.90 2.55
C GLY A 16 -3.42 -11.67 1.97
N ASN A 17 -2.42 -12.45 2.40
CA ASN A 17 -1.05 -12.35 1.88
C ASN A 17 -0.98 -12.62 0.36
N ARG A 18 -1.74 -13.59 -0.16
CA ARG A 18 -1.81 -13.84 -1.60
C ARG A 18 -2.45 -12.68 -2.36
N ALA A 19 -3.54 -12.11 -1.83
CA ALA A 19 -4.21 -10.98 -2.46
C ALA A 19 -3.31 -9.73 -2.50
N VAL A 20 -2.65 -9.42 -1.38
CA VAL A 20 -1.71 -8.29 -1.28
C VAL A 20 -0.55 -8.43 -2.26
N ARG A 21 0.07 -9.61 -2.38
CA ARG A 21 1.17 -9.84 -3.33
C ARG A 21 0.74 -9.60 -4.77
N LYS A 22 -0.43 -10.13 -5.16
CA LYS A 22 -0.98 -9.90 -6.51
C LYS A 22 -1.23 -8.42 -6.79
N ALA A 23 -1.79 -7.69 -5.83
CA ALA A 23 -2.00 -6.25 -5.98
C ALA A 23 -0.67 -5.49 -6.11
N GLN A 24 0.36 -5.88 -5.36
CA GLN A 24 1.69 -5.28 -5.44
C GLN A 24 2.38 -5.52 -6.77
N GLU A 25 2.28 -6.75 -7.30
CA GLU A 25 2.81 -7.12 -8.61
C GLU A 25 2.11 -6.32 -9.72
N GLU A 26 0.78 -6.19 -9.65
CA GLU A 26 0.02 -5.40 -10.62
C GLU A 26 0.37 -3.91 -10.56
N ASN A 27 0.52 -3.34 -9.35
CA ASN A 27 0.97 -1.95 -9.19
C ASN A 27 2.34 -1.74 -9.84
N ARG A 28 3.32 -2.64 -9.63
CA ARG A 28 4.62 -2.57 -10.30
C ARG A 28 4.48 -2.62 -11.82
N ARG A 29 3.63 -3.51 -12.34
CA ARG A 29 3.36 -3.64 -13.79
C ARG A 29 2.77 -2.36 -14.38
N LEU A 30 1.93 -1.66 -13.61
CA LEU A 30 1.30 -0.40 -14.01
C LEU A 30 2.16 0.84 -13.74
N GLY A 31 3.34 0.70 -13.15
CA GLY A 31 4.17 1.84 -12.74
C GLY A 31 3.59 2.63 -11.57
N LEU A 32 2.74 2.00 -10.75
CA LEU A 32 2.14 2.60 -9.57
C LEU A 32 2.94 2.23 -8.30
N PRO A 33 3.16 3.18 -7.38
CA PRO A 33 3.79 2.90 -6.09
C PRO A 33 2.90 2.01 -5.19
N ASN A 34 3.53 1.11 -4.45
CA ASN A 34 2.88 0.42 -3.34
C ASN A 34 2.94 1.28 -2.07
N VAL A 35 1.83 1.38 -1.35
CA VAL A 35 1.73 2.18 -0.12
C VAL A 35 1.59 1.26 1.09
N TYR A 36 2.42 1.50 2.11
CA TYR A 36 2.44 0.76 3.36
C TYR A 36 2.26 1.71 4.53
N SER A 37 1.57 1.25 5.58
CA SER A 37 1.60 1.92 6.89
C SER A 37 2.38 1.05 7.86
N ARG A 38 3.47 1.59 8.42
CA ARG A 38 4.28 0.91 9.42
C ARG A 38 4.58 1.88 10.56
N ASN A 39 4.28 1.47 11.79
CA ASN A 39 4.46 2.29 13.00
C ASN A 39 3.77 3.67 12.88
N GLY A 40 2.58 3.73 12.29
CA GLY A 40 1.81 4.96 12.10
C GLY A 40 2.37 5.91 11.02
N ARG A 41 3.38 5.50 10.26
CA ARG A 41 3.94 6.27 9.15
C ARG A 41 3.70 5.60 7.82
N ALA A 42 3.40 6.39 6.80
CA ALA A 42 3.25 5.92 5.43
C ALA A 42 4.63 5.78 4.77
N TYR A 43 4.79 4.70 4.01
CA TYR A 43 5.95 4.41 3.17
C TYR A 43 5.45 4.10 1.77
N TRP A 44 6.13 4.63 0.77
CA TRP A 44 5.85 4.40 -0.64
C TRP A 44 7.01 3.63 -1.23
N GLU A 45 6.74 2.46 -1.78
CA GLU A 45 7.67 1.72 -2.63
C GLU A 45 7.37 2.12 -4.07
N LEU A 46 8.30 2.82 -4.70
CA LEU A 46 8.23 3.21 -6.10
C LEU A 46 8.42 2.00 -7.02
N PRO A 47 8.03 2.09 -8.31
CA PRO A 47 8.15 0.98 -9.26
C PRO A 47 9.59 0.49 -9.49
N ASP A 48 10.58 1.36 -9.28
CA ASP A 48 12.02 1.05 -9.33
C ASP A 48 12.52 0.29 -8.07
N GLY A 49 11.66 0.10 -7.07
CA GLY A 49 11.97 -0.54 -5.79
C GLY A 49 12.45 0.44 -4.71
N THR A 50 12.54 1.73 -4.99
CA THR A 50 12.94 2.74 -4.01
C THR A 50 11.85 2.91 -2.95
N LEU A 51 12.21 2.78 -1.66
CA LEU A 51 11.31 3.07 -0.56
C LEU A 51 11.51 4.50 -0.05
N THR A 52 10.43 5.29 -0.01
CA THR A 52 10.44 6.67 0.48
C THR A 52 9.36 6.92 1.52
N MET A 53 9.60 7.89 2.41
CA MET A 53 8.61 8.41 3.36
C MET A 53 7.99 9.73 2.89
N THR A 54 8.45 10.24 1.74
CA THR A 54 7.88 11.43 1.12
C THR A 54 6.83 10.97 0.10
N PRO A 55 5.58 11.47 0.19
CA PRO A 55 4.56 11.12 -0.79
C PRO A 55 5.01 11.55 -2.20
N PRO A 56 4.89 10.66 -3.20
CA PRO A 56 5.10 11.03 -4.60
C PRO A 56 4.14 12.14 -5.02
N GLU A 57 4.54 12.96 -6.00
CA GLU A 57 3.80 14.16 -6.44
C GLU A 57 2.34 13.83 -6.84
N MET A 58 2.11 12.68 -7.47
CA MET A 58 0.77 12.16 -7.81
C MET A 58 -0.18 11.96 -6.63
N PHE A 59 0.33 11.84 -5.39
CA PHE A 59 -0.47 11.75 -4.15
C PHE A 59 -0.62 13.11 -3.46
N THR A 60 0.10 14.13 -3.91
CA THR A 60 -0.08 15.49 -3.43
C THR A 60 -1.23 16.12 -4.22
N ARG A 61 -2.21 16.69 -3.52
CA ARG A 61 -3.22 17.52 -4.19
C ARG A 61 -2.49 18.72 -4.80
N PRO A 62 -2.71 19.07 -6.09
CA PRO A 62 -2.17 20.31 -6.62
C PRO A 62 -2.69 21.47 -5.77
N GLN A 63 -1.76 22.15 -5.08
CA GLN A 63 -2.03 23.39 -4.37
C GLN A 63 -2.23 24.50 -5.42
N GLY A 64 -3.40 24.52 -6.07
CA GLY A 64 -3.61 25.41 -7.21
C GLY A 64 -4.93 25.27 -7.95
N SER A 65 -6.07 25.34 -7.27
CA SER A 65 -7.21 26.06 -7.84
C SER A 65 -7.85 26.92 -6.75
N GLY A 66 -7.08 27.95 -6.35
CA GLY A 66 -7.72 29.14 -5.84
C GLY A 66 -8.70 29.62 -6.90
N ARG A 67 -10.00 29.51 -6.63
CA ARG A 67 -10.98 30.40 -7.27
C ARG A 67 -10.51 31.81 -6.92
N LYS A 68 -9.81 32.47 -7.85
CA LYS A 68 -9.64 33.92 -7.82
C LYS A 68 -10.98 34.52 -8.20
N ALA A 69 -11.48 35.37 -7.30
CA ALA A 69 -12.60 36.32 -7.41
C ALA A 69 -13.94 35.74 -7.86
#